data_AF-A0A935P4Q3-F1
#
_entry.id   AF-A0A935P4Q3-F1
#
_cell.length_a   1.000
_cell.length_b   1.000
_cell.length_c   1.000
_cell.angle_alpha   90.00
_cell.angle_beta   90.00
_cell.angle_gamma   90.00
#
_symmetry.space_group_name_H-M   'P 1'
#
loop_
_entity.id
_entity.type
_entity.pdbx_description
1 polymer ?
#
loop_
_entity_poly.entity_id
_entity_poly.type
_entity_poly.pdbx_seq_one_letter_code
_entity_poly.pdbx_strand_id
1 'polypeptide(L)'
;MALVTAQAGCGGGDGGTGSVCPTTAPPTYDAFAKPFFDTYCVSCHSSARTGAQRGGAPVGRDYDTLAGVRTDLDAIDAESAAGPDATNTSMPPGIPQPSADDRKKLGEFLACEKAK
;
A
#
# COMPACT_ATOMS: atom_id res chain seq x y z
N MET A 1 -8.61 43.05 0.55
CA MET A 1 -7.49 42.11 0.68
C MET A 1 -8.06 40.81 1.24
N ALA A 2 -8.14 39.77 0.42
CA ALA A 2 -8.66 38.48 0.84
C ALA A 2 -7.55 37.72 1.58
N LEU A 3 -7.76 37.44 2.87
CA LEU A 3 -6.95 36.49 3.61
C LEU A 3 -7.34 35.08 3.13
N VAL A 4 -6.48 34.47 2.32
CA VAL A 4 -6.58 33.04 2.01
C VAL A 4 -6.01 32.29 3.21
N THR A 5 -6.88 31.74 4.04
CA THR A 5 -6.49 30.79 5.08
C THR A 5 -6.18 29.47 4.39
N ALA A 6 -4.90 29.11 4.33
CA ALA A 6 -4.49 27.76 3.96
C ALA A 6 -5.02 26.81 5.04
N GLN A 7 -6.00 25.99 4.69
CA GLN A 7 -6.34 24.81 5.48
C GLN A 7 -5.22 23.80 5.28
N ALA A 8 -4.28 23.79 6.23
CA ALA A 8 -3.51 22.59 6.51
C ALA A 8 -4.50 21.52 6.98
N GLY A 9 -4.90 20.64 6.07
CA GLY A 9 -5.66 19.44 6.42
C GLY A 9 -4.85 18.65 7.44
N CYS A 10 -5.36 18.56 8.66
CA CYS A 10 -4.90 17.60 9.64
C CYS A 10 -5.25 16.19 9.13
N GLY A 11 -4.28 15.48 8.56
CA GLY A 11 -4.38 14.03 8.36
C GLY A 11 -3.93 13.34 9.65
N GLY A 12 -4.89 12.98 10.50
CA GLY A 12 -4.65 12.17 11.70
C GLY A 12 -4.01 10.84 11.32
N GLY A 13 -3.04 10.42 12.12
CA GLY A 13 -2.28 9.20 11.89
C GLY A 13 -3.12 7.94 12.12
N ASP A 14 -3.63 7.38 11.04
CA ASP A 14 -4.34 6.08 11.00
C ASP A 14 -3.35 4.91 10.76
N GLY A 15 -2.06 5.12 11.04
CA GLY A 15 -0.97 4.19 10.73
C GLY A 15 -0.39 4.32 9.31
N GLY A 16 -1.01 5.13 8.45
CA GLY A 16 -0.48 5.43 7.10
C GLY A 16 0.89 6.11 7.13
N THR A 17 1.64 5.99 6.03
CA THR A 17 3.06 6.37 6.02
C THR A 17 3.34 7.83 5.67
N GLY A 18 2.30 8.60 5.34
CA GLY A 18 2.44 9.99 4.86
C GLY A 18 3.01 10.10 3.44
N SER A 19 3.09 8.98 2.71
CA SER A 19 3.61 8.97 1.34
C SER A 19 2.79 9.86 0.41
N VAL A 20 3.47 10.51 -0.53
CA VAL A 20 2.84 11.36 -1.55
C VAL A 20 3.11 10.79 -2.94
N CYS A 21 2.17 10.98 -3.87
CA CYS A 21 2.38 10.57 -5.25
C CYS A 21 3.48 11.44 -5.89
N PRO A 22 4.61 10.87 -6.33
CA PRO A 22 5.67 11.65 -6.94
C PRO A 22 5.24 12.21 -8.31
N THR A 23 5.64 13.45 -8.60
CA THR A 23 5.32 14.12 -9.87
C THR A 23 6.20 13.63 -11.03
N THR A 24 7.32 12.97 -10.73
CA THR A 24 8.28 12.48 -11.71
C THR A 24 8.38 10.96 -11.61
N ALA A 25 8.15 10.27 -12.72
CA ALA A 25 8.22 8.81 -12.83
C ALA A 25 7.43 8.06 -11.73
N PRO A 26 6.12 8.34 -11.55
CA PRO A 26 5.33 7.65 -10.55
C PRO A 26 5.30 6.13 -10.78
N PRO A 27 5.41 5.33 -9.71
CA PRO A 27 5.29 3.88 -9.84
C PRO A 27 3.91 3.52 -10.38
N THR A 28 3.88 2.58 -11.34
CA THR A 28 2.65 2.14 -11.98
C THR A 28 2.28 0.73 -11.51
N TYR A 29 1.03 0.36 -11.74
CA TYR A 29 0.57 -0.99 -11.44
C TYR A 29 1.37 -2.03 -12.21
N ASP A 30 1.48 -1.91 -13.54
CA ASP A 30 2.12 -2.92 -14.38
C ASP A 30 3.63 -3.04 -14.16
N ALA A 31 4.32 -1.90 -13.98
CA ALA A 31 5.79 -1.90 -13.89
C ALA A 31 6.33 -2.14 -12.48
N PHE A 32 5.51 -1.93 -11.45
CA PHE A 32 5.96 -2.05 -10.06
C PHE A 32 4.96 -2.79 -9.18
N ALA A 33 3.72 -2.32 -9.07
CA ALA A 33 2.84 -2.80 -8.02
C ALA A 33 2.46 -4.27 -8.23
N LYS A 34 2.10 -4.67 -9.46
CA LYS A 34 1.75 -6.04 -9.78
C LYS A 34 2.88 -7.04 -9.41
N PRO A 35 4.13 -6.89 -9.88
CA PRO A 35 5.20 -7.79 -9.45
C PRO A 35 5.48 -7.73 -7.94
N PHE A 36 5.31 -6.58 -7.30
CA PHE A 36 5.42 -6.45 -5.84
C PHE A 36 4.34 -7.29 -5.11
N PHE A 37 3.06 -7.12 -5.46
CA PHE A 37 1.95 -7.86 -4.85
C PHE A 37 2.05 -9.36 -5.14
N ASP A 38 2.41 -9.74 -6.36
CA ASP A 38 2.62 -11.15 -6.74
C ASP A 38 3.72 -11.81 -5.87
N THR A 39 4.79 -11.08 -5.58
CA THR A 39 5.93 -11.59 -4.81
C THR A 39 5.62 -11.67 -3.31
N TYR A 40 5.01 -10.64 -2.74
CA TYR A 40 4.96 -10.47 -1.29
C TYR A 40 3.59 -10.69 -0.67
N CYS A 41 2.50 -10.59 -1.44
CA CYS A 41 1.15 -10.51 -0.89
C CYS A 41 0.25 -11.68 -1.32
N VAL A 42 0.27 -12.02 -2.61
CA VAL A 42 -0.66 -12.98 -3.26
C VAL A 42 -0.52 -14.42 -2.74
N SER A 43 0.58 -14.76 -2.08
CA SER A 43 0.75 -16.06 -1.42
C SER A 43 -0.34 -16.32 -0.36
N CYS A 44 -0.80 -15.27 0.33
CA CYS A 44 -1.85 -15.32 1.35
C CYS A 44 -3.11 -14.55 0.94
N HIS A 45 -2.96 -13.43 0.24
CA HIS A 45 -4.02 -12.49 -0.16
C HIS A 45 -4.38 -12.64 -1.63
N SER A 46 -4.85 -13.81 -2.04
CA SER A 46 -5.38 -14.00 -3.40
C SER A 46 -6.75 -14.64 -3.36
N SER A 47 -7.58 -14.26 -4.32
CA SER A 47 -8.92 -14.81 -4.54
C SER A 47 -8.93 -16.34 -4.70
N ALA A 48 -7.80 -16.93 -5.12
CA ALA A 48 -7.63 -18.38 -5.24
C ALA A 48 -7.24 -19.08 -3.92
N ARG A 49 -6.93 -18.34 -2.84
CA ARG A 49 -6.52 -18.88 -1.54
C ARG A 49 -7.73 -19.05 -0.64
N THR A 50 -7.88 -20.25 -0.09
CA THR A 50 -9.01 -20.58 0.80
C THR A 50 -8.55 -21.24 2.09
N GLY A 51 -9.35 -21.10 3.15
CA GLY A 51 -9.08 -21.74 4.44
C GLY A 51 -7.66 -21.51 4.95
N ALA A 52 -6.97 -22.60 5.31
CA ALA A 52 -5.61 -22.56 5.83
C ALA A 52 -4.57 -21.96 4.86
N GLN A 53 -4.82 -21.98 3.55
CA GLN A 53 -3.90 -21.42 2.55
C GLN A 53 -3.76 -19.90 2.67
N ARG A 54 -4.74 -19.22 3.30
CA ARG A 54 -4.67 -17.77 3.52
C ARG A 54 -3.73 -17.39 4.66
N GLY A 55 -3.22 -18.35 5.45
CA GLY A 55 -2.28 -18.04 6.54
C GLY A 55 -2.85 -17.06 7.57
N GLY A 56 -4.18 -17.06 7.76
CA GLY A 56 -4.88 -16.11 8.64
C GLY A 56 -5.30 -14.80 7.97
N ALA A 57 -4.92 -14.56 6.71
CA ALA A 57 -5.40 -13.39 5.98
C ALA A 57 -6.94 -13.43 5.83
N PRO A 58 -7.65 -12.28 5.90
CA PRO A 58 -9.11 -12.24 5.80
C PRO A 58 -9.65 -12.57 4.41
N VAL A 59 -10.73 -13.35 4.34
CA VAL A 59 -11.46 -13.60 3.08
C VAL A 59 -11.94 -12.28 2.48
N GLY A 60 -11.77 -12.12 1.17
CA GLY A 60 -12.17 -10.91 0.43
C GLY A 60 -11.12 -9.79 0.40
N ARG A 61 -10.01 -9.92 1.13
CA ARG A 61 -8.81 -9.07 0.95
C ARG A 61 -7.85 -9.74 -0.01
N ASP A 62 -8.15 -9.58 -1.28
CA ASP A 62 -7.52 -10.27 -2.40
C ASP A 62 -6.77 -9.26 -3.29
N TYR A 63 -5.45 -9.38 -3.37
CA TYR A 63 -4.54 -8.41 -3.99
C TYR A 63 -3.96 -8.90 -5.32
N ASP A 64 -4.56 -9.92 -5.93
CA ASP A 64 -4.21 -10.43 -7.26
C ASP A 64 -4.74 -9.55 -8.41
N THR A 65 -5.46 -8.47 -8.10
CA THR A 65 -5.94 -7.48 -9.07
C THR A 65 -5.80 -6.05 -8.54
N LEU A 66 -5.67 -5.07 -9.45
CA LEU A 66 -5.65 -3.64 -9.09
C LEU A 66 -6.94 -3.22 -8.38
N ALA A 67 -8.09 -3.77 -8.78
CA ALA A 67 -9.36 -3.46 -8.15
C ALA A 67 -9.36 -3.89 -6.67
N GLY A 68 -8.87 -5.09 -6.35
CA GLY A 68 -8.75 -5.56 -4.97
C GLY A 68 -7.66 -4.82 -4.17
N VAL A 69 -6.58 -4.37 -4.80
CA VAL A 69 -5.63 -3.47 -4.13
C VAL A 69 -6.29 -2.13 -3.76
N ARG A 70 -7.10 -1.57 -4.65
CA ARG A 70 -7.79 -0.29 -4.43
C ARG A 70 -8.82 -0.33 -3.30
N THR A 71 -9.39 -1.48 -2.97
CA THR A 71 -10.33 -1.58 -1.85
C THR A 71 -9.67 -1.48 -0.48
N ASP A 72 -8.36 -1.69 -0.39
CA ASP A 72 -7.63 -1.77 0.89
C ASP A 72 -6.39 -0.85 0.94
N LEU A 73 -6.35 0.23 0.15
CA LEU A 73 -5.17 1.12 0.03
C LEU A 73 -4.62 1.59 1.39
N ASP A 74 -5.48 2.01 2.31
CA ASP A 74 -5.07 2.50 3.63
C ASP A 74 -4.53 1.37 4.51
N ALA A 75 -5.13 0.18 4.46
CA ALA A 75 -4.65 -0.98 5.21
C ALA A 75 -3.31 -1.48 4.67
N ILE A 76 -3.11 -1.49 3.35
CA ILE A 76 -1.83 -1.89 2.75
C ILE A 76 -0.73 -0.89 3.15
N ASP A 77 -1.03 0.41 3.15
CA ASP A 77 -0.12 1.46 3.58
C ASP A 77 0.28 1.30 5.07
N ALA A 78 -0.72 1.13 5.94
CA ALA A 78 -0.53 1.01 7.38
C ALA A 78 0.22 -0.26 7.82
N GLU A 79 0.22 -1.32 7.01
CA GLU A 79 0.83 -2.61 7.38
C GLU A 79 2.14 -2.88 6.63
N SER A 80 2.33 -2.31 5.43
CA SER A 80 3.39 -2.76 4.51
C SER A 80 4.26 -1.66 3.92
N ALA A 81 3.79 -0.41 3.85
CA ALA A 81 4.49 0.64 3.13
C ALA A 81 5.53 1.38 4.00
N ALA A 82 6.30 2.25 3.37
CA ALA A 82 7.15 3.22 4.05
C ALA A 82 6.98 4.61 3.44
N GLY A 83 7.21 5.64 4.24
CA GLY A 83 7.03 7.04 3.86
C GLY A 83 7.67 7.97 4.90
N PRO A 84 7.47 9.29 4.80
CA PRO A 84 8.08 10.26 5.70
C PRO A 84 7.70 10.06 7.17
N ASP A 85 6.51 9.54 7.45
CA ASP A 85 5.98 9.48 8.81
C ASP A 85 6.21 8.12 9.47
N ALA A 86 6.31 7.04 8.69
CA ALA A 86 6.49 5.68 9.21
C ALA A 86 7.11 4.71 8.20
N THR A 87 7.70 3.63 8.73
CA THR A 87 8.04 2.41 7.98
C THR A 87 7.30 1.23 8.60
N ASN A 88 6.28 0.74 7.90
CA ASN A 88 5.43 -0.36 8.38
C ASN A 88 5.93 -1.69 7.82
N THR A 89 6.07 -2.68 8.71
CA THR A 89 6.74 -3.95 8.42
C THR A 89 5.98 -5.19 8.90
N SER A 90 4.76 -5.02 9.41
CA SER A 90 3.92 -6.12 9.88
C SER A 90 3.56 -7.10 8.77
N MET A 91 3.49 -6.60 7.53
CA MET A 91 3.22 -7.41 6.34
C MET A 91 4.38 -7.37 5.31
N PRO A 92 4.67 -8.52 4.67
CA PRO A 92 4.22 -9.86 5.03
C PRO A 92 4.91 -10.36 6.33
N PRO A 93 4.25 -11.24 7.12
CA PRO A 93 4.83 -11.83 8.32
C PRO A 93 5.88 -12.91 8.02
N GLY A 94 5.93 -13.39 6.78
CA GLY A 94 6.85 -14.41 6.29
C GLY A 94 7.98 -13.86 5.42
N ILE A 95 8.81 -14.77 4.92
CA ILE A 95 9.90 -14.50 3.98
C ILE A 95 9.41 -14.85 2.55
N PRO A 96 9.76 -14.08 1.51
CA PRO A 96 10.59 -12.88 1.54
C PRO A 96 9.85 -11.65 2.10
N GLN A 97 10.60 -10.77 2.76
CA GLN A 97 10.10 -9.45 3.14
C GLN A 97 10.55 -8.40 2.12
N PRO A 98 9.70 -7.42 1.76
CA PRO A 98 10.10 -6.27 0.95
C PRO A 98 11.26 -5.50 1.57
N SER A 99 12.15 -5.01 0.72
CA SER A 99 13.20 -4.06 1.12
C SER A 99 12.62 -2.70 1.53
N ALA A 100 13.39 -1.88 2.25
CA ALA A 100 12.94 -0.53 2.62
C ALA A 100 12.59 0.33 1.39
N ASP A 101 13.37 0.20 0.31
CA ASP A 101 13.13 0.93 -0.94
C ASP A 101 11.84 0.45 -1.64
N ASP A 102 11.58 -0.87 -1.64
CA ASP A 102 10.33 -1.39 -2.19
C ASP A 102 9.11 -0.94 -1.37
N ARG A 103 9.23 -0.87 -0.04
CA ARG A 103 8.16 -0.35 0.84
C ARG A 103 7.90 1.13 0.60
N LYS A 104 8.94 1.92 0.38
CA LYS A 104 8.81 3.33 0.01
C LYS A 104 8.07 3.47 -1.32
N LYS A 105 8.48 2.69 -2.32
CA LYS A 105 7.85 2.71 -3.65
C LYS A 105 6.40 2.20 -3.60
N LEU A 106 6.09 1.28 -2.69
CA LEU A 106 4.71 0.89 -2.38
C LEU A 106 3.92 2.08 -1.83
N GLY A 107 4.43 2.81 -0.84
CA GLY A 107 3.78 4.00 -0.30
C GLY A 107 3.48 5.06 -1.39
N GLU A 108 4.45 5.33 -2.26
CA GLU A 108 4.29 6.24 -3.40
C GLU A 108 3.21 5.75 -4.39
N PHE A 109 3.17 4.46 -4.70
CA PHE A 109 2.14 3.87 -5.56
C PHE A 109 0.75 4.01 -4.94
N LEU A 110 0.59 3.67 -3.67
CA LEU A 110 -0.70 3.75 -2.97
C LEU A 110 -1.19 5.21 -2.93
N ALA A 111 -0.29 6.16 -2.66
CA ALA A 111 -0.61 7.58 -2.71
C ALA A 111 -1.08 8.04 -4.10
N CYS A 112 -0.48 7.52 -5.18
CA CYS A 112 -0.96 7.79 -6.53
C CYS A 112 -2.34 7.18 -6.83
N GLU A 113 -2.67 6.01 -6.29
CA GLU A 113 -4.00 5.42 -6.45
C GLU A 113 -5.07 6.17 -5.64
N LYS A 114 -4.74 6.65 -4.44
CA LYS A 114 -5.66 7.48 -3.61
C LYS A 114 -5.99 8.84 -4.26
N ALA A 115 -5.11 9.33 -5.14
CA ALA A 115 -5.27 10.63 -5.81
C ALA A 115 -6.07 10.57 -7.12
N LYS A 116 -6.58 9.40 -7.52
CA LYS A 116 -7.39 9.19 -8.73
C LYS A 116 -8.88 9.25 -8.43
#